data_AF-A0A7Y4TUL7-F1
#
_entry.id   AF-A0A7Y4TUL7-F1
#
_cell.length_a   1.000
_cell.length_b   1.000
_cell.length_c   1.000
_cell.angle_alpha   90.00
_cell.angle_beta   90.00
_cell.angle_gamma   90.00
#
_symmetry.space_group_name_H-M   'P 1'
#
loop_
_entity.id
_entity.type
_entity.pdbx_description
1 polymer ?
#
loop_
_entity_poly.entity_id
_entity_poly.type
_entity_poly.pdbx_seq_one_letter_code
_entity_poly.pdbx_strand_id
1 'polypeptide(L)'
;SFVNRHNFAAYMEMTMGLPLGMLFAGAVVRDKRLLYITGIALMGVALIMSGSRGGLVAFLAQVIFLIMLTTGAKSRKRLVMRIGFATLLIAAVIVGSIFIGGESSLTRIADTATSNDITTDRGHIWSVTTSVIAKTMPFGAGFGALGVAYTPYDSYSGLERVEQAHNDYLQVAADAGLVGIVIGLFFLLWLFRSGLAGANADNHYRRGVAIGAMAGCFAVLVHSIFDFVLHTTAISLLFILLMTLIVACRQRYDDDFELPEWQKRRAYAPKSSLASISDARRGNASLK
;
A
#
# COMPACT_ATOMS: atom_id res chain seq x y z
N SER A 1 16.84 10.98 -5.97
CA SER A 1 15.67 11.38 -6.78
C SER A 1 15.19 10.17 -7.56
N PHE A 2 13.89 10.03 -7.81
CA PHE A 2 13.38 9.00 -8.72
C PHE A 2 13.45 9.53 -10.15
N VAL A 3 14.02 8.75 -11.07
CA VAL A 3 14.05 9.07 -12.50
C VAL A 3 12.66 8.89 -13.10
N ASN A 4 11.91 7.87 -12.63
CA ASN A 4 10.56 7.56 -13.08
C ASN A 4 9.50 8.13 -12.12
N ARG A 5 8.57 8.92 -12.65
CA ARG A 5 7.43 9.50 -11.91
C ARG A 5 6.50 8.46 -11.28
N HIS A 6 6.33 7.29 -11.90
CA HIS A 6 5.48 6.21 -11.41
C HIS A 6 6.08 5.58 -10.15
N ASN A 7 7.41 5.45 -10.10
CA ASN A 7 8.11 4.98 -8.89
C ASN A 7 7.97 5.99 -7.75
N PHE A 8 8.12 7.29 -8.01
CA PHE A 8 7.89 8.32 -6.99
C PHE A 8 6.46 8.27 -6.45
N ALA A 9 5.47 8.15 -7.33
CA ALA A 9 4.08 8.05 -6.95
C ALA A 9 3.79 6.79 -6.11
N ALA A 10 4.33 5.63 -6.49
CA ALA A 10 4.24 4.39 -5.71
C ALA A 10 4.88 4.55 -4.32
N TYR A 11 6.01 5.26 -4.21
CA TYR A 11 6.61 5.55 -2.92
C TYR A 11 5.70 6.44 -2.05
N MET A 12 5.05 7.45 -2.64
CA MET A 12 4.17 8.38 -1.93
C MET A 12 2.89 7.70 -1.43
N GLU A 13 2.19 6.93 -2.26
CA GLU A 13 0.97 6.22 -1.82
C GLU A 13 1.25 5.16 -0.74
N MET A 14 2.37 4.44 -0.85
CA MET A 14 2.76 3.46 0.14
C MET A 14 3.09 4.11 1.49
N THR A 15 3.88 5.19 1.47
CA THR A 15 4.23 5.92 2.70
C THR A 15 3.02 6.59 3.34
N MET A 16 2.08 7.12 2.54
CA MET A 16 0.82 7.68 3.04
C MET A 16 -0.07 6.65 3.75
N GLY A 17 0.09 5.37 3.47
CA GLY A 17 -0.67 4.29 4.11
C GLY A 17 -0.58 4.32 5.63
N LEU A 18 0.62 4.50 6.19
CA LEU A 18 0.84 4.52 7.64
C LEU A 18 0.10 5.66 8.37
N PRO A 19 0.32 6.96 8.05
CA PRO A 19 -0.37 8.04 8.73
C PRO A 19 -1.88 8.00 8.49
N LEU A 20 -2.34 7.56 7.32
CA LEU A 20 -3.76 7.33 7.06
C LEU A 20 -4.34 6.22 7.96
N GLY A 21 -3.68 5.06 8.04
CA GLY A 21 -4.10 3.96 8.90
C GLY A 21 -4.16 4.35 10.38
N MET A 22 -3.17 5.11 10.85
CA MET A 22 -3.13 5.65 12.21
C MET A 22 -4.31 6.60 12.49
N LEU A 23 -4.67 7.48 11.56
CA LEU A 23 -5.82 8.37 11.69
C LEU A 23 -7.14 7.58 11.69
N PHE A 24 -7.32 6.67 10.74
CA PHE A 24 -8.57 5.91 10.56
C PHE A 24 -8.81 4.88 11.68
N ALA A 25 -7.75 4.33 12.27
CA ALA A 25 -7.84 3.46 13.45
C ALA A 25 -8.07 4.24 14.76
N GLY A 26 -8.05 5.57 14.72
CA GLY A 26 -8.21 6.42 15.91
C GLY A 26 -7.00 6.40 16.85
N ALA A 27 -5.84 5.96 16.37
CA ALA A 27 -4.61 5.84 17.16
C ALA A 27 -3.93 7.19 17.44
N VAL A 28 -4.31 8.24 16.70
CA VAL A 28 -3.73 9.58 16.80
C VAL A 28 -4.53 10.45 17.78
N VAL A 29 -3.87 10.89 18.85
CA VAL A 29 -4.41 11.87 19.82
C VAL A 29 -4.77 13.18 19.12
N ARG A 30 -5.81 13.87 19.63
CA ARG A 30 -6.42 15.04 18.98
C ARG A 30 -5.41 16.11 18.57
N ASP A 31 -4.48 16.44 19.45
CA ASP A 31 -3.51 17.53 19.24
C ASP A 31 -2.49 17.22 18.14
N LYS A 32 -2.24 15.93 17.87
CA LYS A 32 -1.32 15.49 16.81
C LYS A 32 -2.01 15.30 15.46
N ARG A 33 -3.34 15.37 15.39
CA ARG A 33 -4.08 15.11 14.14
C ARG A 33 -3.72 16.11 13.05
N LEU A 34 -3.55 17.38 13.41
CA LEU A 34 -3.20 18.43 12.44
C LEU A 34 -1.87 18.10 11.75
N LEU A 35 -0.85 17.68 12.51
CA LEU A 35 0.44 17.28 11.95
C LEU A 35 0.31 16.14 10.92
N TYR A 36 -0.49 15.11 11.24
CA TYR A 36 -0.72 13.98 10.33
C TYR A 36 -1.46 14.44 9.07
N ILE A 37 -2.50 15.25 9.21
CA ILE A 37 -3.29 15.78 8.09
C ILE A 37 -2.40 16.64 7.19
N THR A 38 -1.58 17.53 7.76
CA THR A 38 -0.64 18.36 6.99
C THR A 38 0.38 17.49 6.26
N GLY A 39 0.95 16.48 6.92
CA GLY A 39 1.89 15.55 6.27
C GLY A 39 1.25 14.80 5.08
N ILE A 40 0.05 14.24 5.28
CA ILE A 40 -0.71 13.57 4.21
C ILE A 40 -1.04 14.54 3.08
N ALA A 41 -1.44 15.77 3.40
CA ALA A 41 -1.76 16.78 2.38
C ALA A 41 -0.52 17.13 1.54
N LEU A 42 0.65 17.32 2.16
CA LEU A 42 1.90 17.57 1.44
C LEU A 42 2.30 16.39 0.55
N MET A 43 2.19 15.15 1.05
CA MET A 43 2.43 13.95 0.25
C MET A 43 1.42 13.80 -0.90
N GLY A 44 0.16 14.15 -0.67
CA GLY A 44 -0.90 14.15 -1.68
C GLY A 44 -0.66 15.20 -2.78
N VAL A 45 -0.23 16.41 -2.42
CA VAL A 45 0.18 17.44 -3.40
C VAL A 45 1.37 16.93 -4.21
N ALA A 46 2.37 16.34 -3.57
CA ALA A 46 3.52 15.77 -4.27
C ALA A 46 3.11 14.64 -5.23
N LEU A 47 2.18 13.77 -4.81
CA LEU A 47 1.61 12.72 -5.66
C LEU A 47 0.89 13.31 -6.89
N ILE A 48 0.07 14.35 -6.71
CA ILE A 48 -0.60 15.04 -7.83
C ILE A 48 0.42 15.67 -8.78
N MET A 49 1.44 16.34 -8.23
CA MET A 49 2.51 16.96 -9.01
C MET A 49 3.37 15.94 -9.77
N SER A 50 3.40 14.67 -9.36
CA SER A 50 4.08 13.60 -10.10
C SER A 50 3.44 13.33 -11.47
N GLY A 51 2.17 13.68 -11.66
CA GLY A 51 1.40 13.38 -12.88
C GLY A 51 1.14 11.89 -13.11
N SER A 52 1.40 11.00 -12.13
CA SER A 52 1.14 9.57 -12.25
C SER A 52 -0.35 9.25 -12.08
N ARG A 53 -1.05 9.02 -13.19
CA ARG A 53 -2.46 8.59 -13.19
C ARG A 53 -2.67 7.29 -12.41
N GLY A 54 -1.79 6.31 -12.61
CA GLY A 54 -1.81 5.04 -11.87
C GLY A 54 -1.68 5.24 -10.36
N GLY A 55 -0.80 6.17 -9.94
CA GLY A 55 -0.64 6.51 -8.53
C GLY A 55 -1.85 7.21 -7.91
N LEU A 56 -2.52 8.09 -8.66
CA LEU A 56 -3.77 8.70 -8.18
C LEU A 56 -4.90 7.67 -8.00
N VAL A 57 -5.03 6.73 -8.95
CA VAL A 57 -5.99 5.63 -8.85
C VAL A 57 -5.67 4.72 -7.67
N ALA A 58 -4.40 4.37 -7.48
CA ALA A 58 -3.94 3.53 -6.37
C ALA A 58 -4.12 4.19 -5.01
N PHE A 59 -3.75 5.47 -4.85
CA PHE A 59 -4.02 6.25 -3.64
C PHE A 59 -5.51 6.30 -3.30
N LEU A 60 -6.35 6.49 -4.31
CA LEU A 60 -7.78 6.51 -4.07
C LEU A 60 -8.32 5.12 -3.66
N ALA A 61 -7.90 4.07 -4.37
CA ALA A 61 -8.26 2.70 -4.01
C ALA A 61 -7.84 2.38 -2.56
N GLN A 62 -6.67 2.86 -2.14
CA GLN A 62 -6.18 2.77 -0.76
C GLN A 62 -7.08 3.49 0.25
N VAL A 63 -7.55 4.71 -0.04
CA VAL A 63 -8.49 5.43 0.85
C VAL A 63 -9.81 4.68 0.95
N ILE A 64 -10.33 4.14 -0.15
CA ILE A 64 -11.55 3.33 -0.17
C ILE A 64 -11.36 2.07 0.68
N PHE A 65 -10.22 1.38 0.50
CA PHE A 65 -9.86 0.20 1.27
C PHE A 65 -9.82 0.49 2.77
N LEU A 66 -9.19 1.60 3.18
CA LEU A 66 -9.17 2.05 4.58
C LEU A 66 -10.57 2.33 5.14
N ILE A 67 -11.41 3.03 4.39
CA ILE A 67 -12.81 3.27 4.78
C ILE A 67 -13.53 1.93 5.00
N MET A 68 -13.39 0.98 4.07
CA MET A 68 -14.03 -0.34 4.17
C MET A 68 -13.55 -1.13 5.38
N LEU A 69 -12.24 -1.11 5.64
CA LEU A 69 -11.61 -1.88 6.71
C LEU A 69 -11.93 -1.33 8.11
N THR A 70 -11.94 -0.01 8.27
CA THR A 70 -12.06 0.64 9.59
C THR A 70 -13.49 0.92 10.01
N THR A 71 -14.37 1.18 9.05
CA THR A 71 -15.77 1.45 9.36
C THR A 71 -16.56 0.16 9.14
N GLY A 72 -16.79 -0.62 10.19
CA GLY A 72 -17.54 -1.88 10.07
C GLY A 72 -18.83 -1.71 9.25
N ALA A 73 -19.03 -2.53 8.22
CA ALA A 73 -20.19 -2.46 7.34
C ALA A 73 -21.43 -3.05 8.03
N LYS A 74 -21.87 -2.44 9.14
CA LYS A 74 -23.05 -2.91 9.90
C LYS A 74 -24.39 -2.68 9.18
N SER A 75 -24.41 -1.96 8.06
CA SER A 75 -25.64 -1.61 7.32
C SER A 75 -25.41 -1.59 5.81
N ARG A 76 -26.29 -2.26 5.05
CA ARG A 76 -26.33 -2.26 3.57
C ARG A 76 -26.36 -0.85 2.99
N LYS A 77 -27.06 0.09 3.64
CA LYS A 77 -27.12 1.50 3.24
C LYS A 77 -25.76 2.19 3.35
N ARG A 78 -25.01 1.90 4.42
CA ARG A 78 -23.66 2.46 4.65
C ARG A 78 -22.64 1.88 3.66
N LEU A 79 -22.78 0.61 3.27
CA LEU A 79 -21.98 -0.01 2.22
C LEU A 79 -22.25 0.63 0.84
N VAL A 80 -23.52 0.80 0.46
CA VAL A 80 -23.89 1.43 -0.82
C VAL A 80 -23.40 2.88 -0.90
N MET A 81 -23.54 3.67 0.17
CA MET A 81 -23.01 5.04 0.18
C MET A 81 -21.48 5.08 0.05
N ARG A 82 -20.75 4.11 0.63
CA ARG A 82 -19.29 4.02 0.47
C ARG A 82 -18.89 3.67 -0.93
N ILE A 83 -19.56 2.70 -1.54
CA ILE A 83 -19.34 2.34 -2.94
C ILE A 83 -19.65 3.55 -3.82
N GLY A 84 -20.76 4.26 -3.58
CA GLY A 84 -21.09 5.49 -4.30
C GLY A 84 -20.02 6.58 -4.16
N PHE A 85 -19.53 6.83 -2.95
CA PHE A 85 -18.47 7.82 -2.69
C PHE A 85 -17.13 7.41 -3.30
N ALA A 86 -16.77 6.14 -3.19
CA ALA A 86 -15.61 5.54 -3.84
C ALA A 86 -15.66 5.72 -5.35
N THR A 87 -16.77 5.33 -5.98
CA THR A 87 -17.00 5.48 -7.42
C THR A 87 -16.96 6.95 -7.84
N LEU A 88 -17.53 7.86 -7.05
CA LEU A 88 -17.50 9.30 -7.32
C LEU A 88 -16.09 9.87 -7.23
N LEU A 89 -15.31 9.48 -6.23
CA LEU A 89 -13.91 9.88 -6.14
C LEU A 89 -13.09 9.29 -7.30
N ILE A 90 -13.39 8.06 -7.74
CA ILE A 90 -12.69 7.43 -8.87
C ILE A 90 -12.99 8.21 -10.14
N ALA A 91 -14.26 8.53 -10.35
CA ALA A 91 -14.67 9.41 -11.44
C ALA A 91 -14.00 10.78 -11.35
N ALA A 92 -13.92 11.39 -10.16
CA ALA A 92 -13.26 12.68 -9.94
C ALA A 92 -11.75 12.63 -10.20
N VAL A 93 -11.07 11.53 -9.86
CA VAL A 93 -9.66 11.31 -10.18
C VAL A 93 -9.46 11.09 -11.67
N ILE A 94 -10.32 10.32 -12.33
CA ILE A 94 -10.27 10.11 -13.79
C ILE A 94 -10.46 11.45 -14.51
N VAL A 95 -11.53 12.17 -14.17
CA VAL A 95 -11.85 13.50 -14.71
C VAL A 95 -10.70 14.47 -14.38
N GLY A 96 -10.30 14.57 -13.12
CA GLY A 96 -9.18 15.42 -12.69
C GLY A 96 -7.87 15.09 -13.40
N SER A 97 -7.59 13.82 -13.68
CA SER A 97 -6.39 13.40 -14.40
C SER A 97 -6.41 13.79 -15.89
N ILE A 98 -7.60 13.92 -16.48
CA ILE A 98 -7.80 14.43 -17.84
C ILE A 98 -7.57 15.95 -17.89
N PHE A 99 -7.95 16.68 -16.83
CA PHE A 99 -7.90 18.15 -16.79
C PHE A 99 -6.63 18.75 -16.15
N ILE A 100 -6.02 18.07 -15.17
CA ILE A 100 -4.84 18.56 -14.40
C ILE A 100 -3.52 18.10 -15.04
N GLY A 101 -3.55 17.07 -15.90
CA GLY A 101 -2.40 16.63 -16.71
C GLY A 101 -2.13 17.58 -17.89
N GLY A 102 -1.95 18.86 -17.57
CA GLY A 102 -1.70 19.96 -18.50
C GLY A 102 -0.81 19.55 -19.66
N GLU A 103 -1.31 19.80 -20.87
CA GLU A 103 -0.60 19.71 -22.15
C GLU A 103 -0.23 18.32 -22.71
N SER A 104 -0.80 17.20 -22.25
CA SER A 104 -0.48 15.88 -22.89
C SER A 104 -1.56 14.80 -22.86
N SER A 105 -2.84 15.16 -23.02
CA SER A 105 -3.84 14.18 -23.47
C SER A 105 -4.18 14.36 -24.96
N LEU A 106 -4.47 15.57 -25.42
CA LEU A 106 -4.75 15.81 -26.84
C LEU A 106 -3.50 15.81 -27.72
N THR A 107 -2.43 16.46 -27.26
CA THR A 107 -1.09 16.43 -27.90
C THR A 107 -0.46 15.05 -27.80
N ARG A 108 -0.65 14.29 -26.73
CA ARG A 108 -0.11 12.93 -26.63
C ARG A 108 -0.91 11.91 -27.43
N ILE A 109 -2.22 12.10 -27.63
CA ILE A 109 -3.01 11.31 -28.59
C ILE A 109 -2.60 11.68 -30.03
N ALA A 110 -2.33 12.96 -30.30
CA ALA A 110 -1.80 13.41 -31.59
C ALA A 110 -0.36 12.93 -31.84
N ASP A 111 0.47 12.91 -30.80
CA ASP A 111 1.86 12.42 -30.82
C ASP A 111 1.86 10.90 -30.90
N THR A 112 1.05 10.14 -30.15
CA THR A 112 0.93 8.68 -30.30
C THR A 112 0.36 8.27 -31.66
N ALA A 113 -0.45 9.13 -32.31
CA ALA A 113 -0.88 8.92 -33.69
C ALA A 113 0.21 9.23 -34.73
N THR A 114 1.29 9.91 -34.35
CA THR A 114 2.40 10.33 -35.24
C THR A 114 3.78 9.79 -34.85
N SER A 115 3.95 9.27 -33.63
CA SER A 115 5.19 8.75 -33.06
C SER A 115 5.10 7.22 -32.97
N ASN A 116 6.06 6.56 -33.62
CA ASN A 116 6.27 5.11 -33.52
C ASN A 116 6.96 4.72 -32.20
N ASP A 117 6.61 5.37 -31.08
CA ASP A 117 7.24 5.16 -29.78
C ASP A 117 6.65 3.91 -29.12
N ILE A 118 7.32 2.77 -29.39
CA ILE A 118 6.90 1.40 -29.09
C ILE A 118 6.80 1.18 -27.58
N THR A 119 7.69 1.79 -26.81
CA THR A 119 7.76 1.63 -25.35
C THR A 119 6.61 2.30 -24.59
N THR A 120 5.83 3.17 -25.23
CA THR A 120 4.75 3.91 -24.58
C THR A 120 3.36 3.29 -24.80
N ASP A 121 3.18 2.46 -25.84
CA ASP A 121 1.90 1.82 -26.14
C ASP A 121 1.64 0.56 -25.29
N ARG A 122 1.12 0.79 -24.08
CA ARG A 122 0.78 -0.29 -23.13
C ARG A 122 -0.24 -1.28 -23.67
N GLY A 123 -1.14 -0.86 -24.57
CA GLY A 123 -2.15 -1.75 -25.15
C GLY A 123 -1.51 -2.82 -26.04
N HIS A 124 -0.62 -2.39 -26.93
CA HIS A 124 0.18 -3.28 -27.76
C HIS A 124 1.09 -4.18 -26.92
N ILE A 125 1.81 -3.61 -25.94
CA ILE A 125 2.69 -4.37 -25.04
C ILE A 125 1.91 -5.48 -24.33
N TRP A 126 0.72 -5.19 -23.80
CA TRP A 126 -0.09 -6.20 -23.12
C TRP A 126 -0.59 -7.27 -24.08
N SER A 127 -1.04 -6.90 -25.28
CA SER A 127 -1.48 -7.84 -26.32
C SER A 127 -0.38 -8.85 -26.68
N VAL A 128 0.82 -8.36 -27.00
CA VAL A 128 1.96 -9.22 -27.32
C VAL A 128 2.38 -10.06 -26.11
N THR A 129 2.42 -9.47 -24.91
CA THR A 129 2.71 -10.22 -23.66
C THR A 129 1.72 -11.36 -23.44
N THR A 130 0.43 -11.17 -23.72
CA THR A 130 -0.56 -12.28 -23.61
C THR A 130 -0.31 -13.39 -24.63
N SER A 131 0.24 -13.07 -25.81
CA SER A 131 0.68 -14.07 -26.79
C SER A 131 1.87 -14.88 -26.28
N VAL A 132 2.83 -14.22 -25.63
CA VAL A 132 3.96 -14.89 -24.94
C VAL A 132 3.44 -15.83 -23.86
N ILE A 133 2.53 -15.35 -22.99
CA ILE A 133 1.93 -16.17 -21.92
C ILE A 133 1.25 -17.40 -22.53
N ALA A 134 0.40 -17.23 -23.55
CA ALA A 134 -0.31 -18.34 -24.18
C ALA A 134 0.61 -19.43 -24.74
N LYS A 135 1.85 -19.07 -25.14
CA LYS A 135 2.83 -20.00 -25.72
C LYS A 135 3.77 -20.63 -24.70
N THR A 136 3.92 -20.02 -23.52
CA THR A 136 4.87 -20.44 -22.49
C THR A 136 4.20 -21.07 -21.26
N MET A 137 2.87 -21.14 -21.25
CA MET A 137 2.13 -21.88 -20.22
C MET A 137 2.47 -23.38 -20.23
N PRO A 138 2.46 -24.04 -19.05
CA PRO A 138 2.07 -23.50 -17.74
C PRO A 138 3.22 -22.87 -16.94
N PHE A 139 4.46 -22.87 -17.43
CA PHE A 139 5.64 -22.53 -16.62
C PHE A 139 6.18 -21.10 -16.83
N GLY A 140 5.73 -20.42 -17.87
CA GLY A 140 6.26 -19.10 -18.25
C GLY A 140 7.54 -19.19 -19.07
N ALA A 141 8.00 -18.04 -19.57
CA ALA A 141 9.18 -17.88 -20.39
C ALA A 141 10.49 -17.91 -19.56
N GLY A 142 10.41 -17.77 -18.24
CA GLY A 142 11.54 -17.60 -17.33
C GLY A 142 11.72 -16.15 -16.88
N PHE A 143 12.21 -15.96 -15.65
CA PHE A 143 12.40 -14.64 -15.06
C PHE A 143 13.37 -13.77 -15.88
N GLY A 144 12.91 -12.58 -16.25
CA GLY A 144 13.69 -11.64 -17.06
C GLY A 144 13.85 -12.05 -18.53
N ALA A 145 13.19 -13.13 -18.97
CA ALA A 145 13.25 -13.58 -20.36
C ALA A 145 12.25 -12.85 -21.27
N LEU A 146 11.33 -12.05 -20.70
CA LEU A 146 10.28 -11.38 -21.47
C LEU A 146 10.83 -10.61 -22.68
N GLY A 147 11.91 -9.84 -22.53
CA GLY A 147 12.46 -9.07 -23.64
C GLY A 147 12.97 -9.89 -24.83
N VAL A 148 13.24 -11.18 -24.65
CA VAL A 148 13.59 -12.12 -25.74
C VAL A 148 12.35 -12.88 -26.22
N ALA A 149 11.50 -13.32 -25.28
CA ALA A 149 10.29 -14.06 -25.58
C ALA A 149 9.22 -13.21 -26.30
N TYR A 150 9.26 -11.89 -26.12
CA TYR A 150 8.36 -10.90 -26.71
C TYR A 150 8.61 -10.69 -28.21
N THR A 151 9.88 -10.63 -28.63
CA THR A 151 10.29 -10.25 -30.00
C THR A 151 9.62 -11.06 -31.12
N PRO A 152 9.46 -12.39 -31.04
CA PRO A 152 8.83 -13.17 -32.11
C PRO A 152 7.35 -12.84 -32.36
N TYR A 153 6.68 -12.18 -31.41
CA TYR A 153 5.26 -11.86 -31.46
C TYR A 153 4.99 -10.36 -31.65
N ASP A 154 6.04 -9.53 -31.60
CA ASP A 154 5.93 -8.09 -31.80
C ASP A 154 5.83 -7.75 -33.29
N SER A 155 4.80 -7.00 -33.65
CA SER A 155 4.56 -6.54 -35.02
C SER A 155 5.19 -5.17 -35.32
N TYR A 156 5.79 -4.51 -34.33
CA TYR A 156 6.46 -3.23 -34.54
C TYR A 156 7.87 -3.40 -35.12
N SER A 157 8.51 -2.27 -35.49
CA SER A 157 9.75 -2.24 -36.27
C SER A 157 10.99 -2.87 -35.58
N GLY A 158 10.88 -3.24 -34.30
CA GLY A 158 11.97 -3.81 -33.51
C GLY A 158 13.10 -2.83 -33.16
N LEU A 159 12.90 -1.52 -33.43
CA LEU A 159 13.89 -0.47 -33.13
C LEU A 159 14.01 -0.19 -31.62
N GLU A 160 12.96 -0.47 -30.85
CA GLU A 160 12.95 -0.39 -29.40
C GLU A 160 12.64 -1.77 -28.81
N ARG A 161 13.31 -2.12 -27.71
CA ARG A 161 13.13 -3.41 -27.03
C ARG A 161 12.25 -3.24 -25.80
N VAL A 162 11.14 -3.98 -25.76
CA VAL A 162 10.27 -4.06 -24.59
C VAL A 162 10.87 -5.04 -23.59
N GLU A 163 11.35 -4.53 -22.46
CA GLU A 163 11.95 -5.38 -21.41
C GLU A 163 10.93 -5.89 -20.38
N GLN A 164 9.82 -5.17 -20.23
CA GLN A 164 8.86 -5.36 -19.14
C GLN A 164 7.43 -5.17 -19.66
N ALA A 165 6.48 -5.89 -19.09
CA ALA A 165 5.08 -5.85 -19.50
C ALA A 165 4.36 -4.55 -19.09
N HIS A 166 4.99 -3.69 -18.28
CA HIS A 166 4.34 -2.52 -17.67
C HIS A 166 3.05 -2.87 -16.90
N ASN A 167 3.03 -4.05 -16.32
CA ASN A 167 1.97 -4.60 -15.47
C ASN A 167 2.57 -5.80 -14.73
N ASP A 168 2.76 -5.70 -13.41
CA ASP A 168 3.42 -6.76 -12.64
C ASP A 168 2.67 -8.10 -12.73
N TYR A 169 1.35 -8.09 -12.95
CA TYR A 169 0.56 -9.33 -13.05
C TYR A 169 0.81 -10.05 -14.38
N LEU A 170 0.85 -9.30 -15.49
CA LEU A 170 1.25 -9.85 -16.78
C LEU A 170 2.72 -10.28 -16.75
N GLN A 171 3.58 -9.52 -16.08
CA GLN A 171 4.98 -9.87 -15.89
C GLN A 171 5.14 -11.20 -15.15
N VAL A 172 4.46 -11.40 -14.02
CA VAL A 172 4.48 -12.65 -13.25
C VAL A 172 3.95 -13.83 -14.08
N ALA A 173 2.87 -13.62 -14.83
CA ALA A 173 2.30 -14.65 -15.70
C ALA A 173 3.24 -15.00 -16.85
N ALA A 174 3.92 -14.02 -17.44
CA ALA A 174 4.87 -14.24 -18.52
C ALA A 174 6.15 -14.90 -18.02
N ASP A 175 6.67 -14.51 -16.86
CA ASP A 175 7.93 -15.02 -16.33
C ASP A 175 7.78 -16.43 -15.72
N ALA A 176 6.69 -16.68 -14.98
CA ALA A 176 6.53 -17.88 -14.15
C ALA A 176 5.22 -18.66 -14.38
N GLY A 177 4.41 -18.24 -15.37
CA GLY A 177 3.21 -18.95 -15.79
C GLY A 177 2.18 -19.15 -14.66
N LEU A 178 1.51 -20.30 -14.71
CA LEU A 178 0.51 -20.69 -13.71
C LEU A 178 1.13 -20.86 -12.32
N VAL A 179 2.38 -21.34 -12.24
CA VAL A 179 3.09 -21.54 -10.97
C VAL A 179 3.28 -20.21 -10.24
N GLY A 180 3.76 -19.19 -10.95
CA GLY A 180 3.91 -17.83 -10.41
C GLY A 180 2.59 -17.23 -9.96
N ILE A 181 1.53 -17.39 -10.76
CA ILE A 181 0.18 -16.89 -10.43
C ILE A 181 -0.33 -17.52 -9.12
N VAL A 182 -0.22 -18.84 -8.98
CA VAL A 182 -0.70 -19.56 -7.79
C VAL A 182 0.08 -19.16 -6.53
N ILE A 183 1.41 -19.08 -6.64
CA ILE A 183 2.26 -18.64 -5.52
C ILE A 183 1.94 -17.20 -5.14
N GLY A 184 1.82 -16.31 -6.12
CA GLY A 184 1.45 -14.91 -5.91
C GLY A 184 0.10 -14.76 -5.22
N LEU A 185 -0.92 -15.49 -5.69
CA LEU A 185 -2.25 -15.47 -5.08
C LEU A 185 -2.22 -15.99 -3.63
N PHE A 186 -1.54 -17.10 -3.38
CA PHE A 186 -1.38 -17.63 -2.02
C PHE A 186 -0.68 -16.62 -1.10
N PHE A 187 0.39 -15.99 -1.59
CA PHE A 187 1.11 -14.95 -0.87
C PHE A 187 0.21 -13.75 -0.54
N LEU A 188 -0.57 -13.24 -1.50
CA LEU A 188 -1.49 -12.13 -1.27
C LEU A 188 -2.58 -12.49 -0.23
N LEU A 189 -3.16 -13.69 -0.35
CA LEU A 189 -4.13 -14.19 0.64
C LEU A 189 -3.52 -14.27 2.04
N TRP A 190 -2.30 -14.79 2.16
CA TRP A 190 -1.58 -14.86 3.43
C TRP A 190 -1.26 -13.48 4.00
N LEU A 191 -0.80 -12.54 3.16
CA LEU A 191 -0.44 -11.18 3.55
C LEU A 191 -1.65 -10.44 4.13
N PHE A 192 -2.77 -10.43 3.40
CA PHE A 192 -3.98 -9.73 3.85
C PHE A 192 -4.65 -10.43 5.04
N ARG A 193 -4.61 -11.77 5.14
CA ARG A 193 -5.07 -12.47 6.35
C ARG A 193 -4.23 -12.12 7.57
N SER A 194 -2.91 -12.00 7.41
CA SER A 194 -2.01 -11.58 8.49
C SER A 194 -2.26 -10.14 8.91
N GLY A 195 -2.48 -9.25 7.94
CA GLY A 195 -2.87 -7.86 8.20
C GLY A 195 -4.20 -7.75 8.94
N LEU A 196 -5.22 -8.52 8.52
CA LEU A 196 -6.52 -8.55 9.19
C LEU A 196 -6.42 -9.02 10.65
N ALA A 197 -5.49 -9.93 10.96
CA ALA A 197 -5.24 -10.32 12.35
C ALA A 197 -4.69 -9.14 13.17
N GLY A 198 -3.70 -8.40 12.65
CA GLY A 198 -3.17 -7.19 13.31
C GLY A 198 -4.17 -6.03 13.38
N ALA A 199 -5.06 -5.92 12.39
CA ALA A 199 -6.13 -4.91 12.38
C ALA A 199 -7.19 -5.14 13.48
N ASN A 200 -7.21 -6.33 14.09
CA ASN A 200 -8.04 -6.67 15.24
C ASN A 200 -7.29 -6.60 16.58
N ALA A 201 -6.07 -6.07 16.61
CA ALA A 201 -5.34 -5.87 17.87
C ALA A 201 -6.07 -4.86 18.78
N ASP A 202 -6.05 -5.14 20.09
CA ASP A 202 -6.65 -4.27 21.11
C ASP A 202 -5.87 -2.96 21.26
N ASN A 203 -4.55 -3.01 21.10
CA ASN A 203 -3.69 -1.83 21.09
C ASN A 203 -3.98 -0.98 19.84
N HIS A 204 -4.57 0.20 20.06
CA HIS A 204 -4.92 1.15 19.00
C HIS A 204 -3.76 1.53 18.09
N TYR A 205 -2.55 1.67 18.63
CA TYR A 205 -1.35 2.00 17.85
C TYR A 205 -0.98 0.86 16.90
N ARG A 206 -0.86 -0.38 17.40
CA ARG A 206 -0.55 -1.55 16.56
C ARG A 206 -1.61 -1.79 15.51
N ARG A 207 -2.87 -1.67 15.89
CA ARG A 207 -4.00 -1.73 14.96
C ARG A 207 -3.88 -0.70 13.85
N GLY A 208 -3.54 0.55 14.19
CA GLY A 208 -3.33 1.63 13.22
C GLY A 208 -2.16 1.37 12.27
N VAL A 209 -1.04 0.87 12.79
CA VAL A 209 0.13 0.48 11.98
C VAL A 209 -0.21 -0.67 11.04
N ALA A 210 -0.88 -1.72 11.52
CA ALA A 210 -1.31 -2.85 10.70
C ALA A 210 -2.25 -2.42 9.57
N ILE A 211 -3.30 -1.63 9.90
CA ILE A 211 -4.25 -1.10 8.93
C ILE A 211 -3.54 -0.22 7.89
N GLY A 212 -2.62 0.64 8.33
CA GLY A 212 -1.89 1.53 7.44
C GLY A 212 -0.91 0.82 6.53
N ALA A 213 -0.19 -0.18 7.05
CA ALA A 213 0.72 -1.00 6.26
C ALA A 213 -0.03 -1.85 5.23
N MET A 214 -1.18 -2.44 5.60
CA MET A 214 -2.08 -3.11 4.65
C MET A 214 -2.54 -2.17 3.55
N ALA A 215 -2.90 -0.94 3.90
CA ALA A 215 -3.35 0.06 2.94
C ALA A 215 -2.24 0.46 1.97
N GLY A 216 -1.00 0.64 2.45
CA GLY A 216 0.15 0.90 1.59
C GLY A 216 0.48 -0.27 0.65
N CYS A 217 0.47 -1.51 1.16
CA CYS A 217 0.62 -2.71 0.33
C CYS A 217 -0.52 -2.81 -0.71
N PHE A 218 -1.75 -2.51 -0.33
CA PHE A 218 -2.89 -2.51 -1.24
C PHE A 218 -2.74 -1.45 -2.34
N ALA A 219 -2.26 -0.25 -2.01
CA ALA A 219 -2.03 0.83 -2.97
C ALA A 219 -1.09 0.39 -4.09
N VAL A 220 0.11 -0.10 -3.73
CA VAL A 220 1.11 -0.50 -4.73
C VAL A 220 0.62 -1.67 -5.59
N LEU A 221 -0.13 -2.62 -5.02
CA LEU A 221 -0.73 -3.72 -5.79
C LEU A 221 -1.75 -3.22 -6.82
N VAL A 222 -2.53 -2.17 -6.49
CA VAL A 222 -3.41 -1.52 -7.46
C VAL A 222 -2.61 -0.77 -8.52
N HIS A 223 -1.54 -0.09 -8.14
CA HIS A 223 -0.65 0.61 -9.07
C HIS A 223 0.02 -0.36 -10.05
N SER A 224 0.41 -1.54 -9.59
CA SER A 224 1.00 -2.64 -10.35
C SER A 224 0.10 -3.18 -11.49
N ILE A 225 -1.18 -2.81 -11.55
CA ILE A 225 -2.06 -3.06 -12.71
C ILE A 225 -1.62 -2.22 -13.91
N PHE A 226 -1.09 -1.03 -13.64
CA PHE A 226 -0.72 -0.05 -14.64
C PHE A 226 0.78 0.05 -14.83
N ASP A 227 1.61 -0.56 -13.98
CA ASP A 227 3.06 -0.44 -14.10
C ASP A 227 3.78 -1.59 -13.42
N PHE A 228 5.11 -1.62 -13.54
CA PHE A 228 5.99 -2.65 -12.98
C PHE A 228 6.80 -2.13 -11.78
N VAL A 229 6.16 -1.33 -10.93
CA VAL A 229 6.82 -0.55 -9.86
C VAL A 229 7.56 -1.42 -8.84
N LEU A 230 7.11 -2.67 -8.63
CA LEU A 230 7.74 -3.59 -7.67
C LEU A 230 9.11 -4.11 -8.12
N HIS A 231 9.47 -3.95 -9.40
CA HIS A 231 10.80 -4.26 -9.91
C HIS A 231 11.83 -3.16 -9.58
N THR A 232 11.39 -2.02 -9.04
CA THR A 232 12.29 -0.97 -8.56
C THR A 232 12.69 -1.23 -7.10
N THR A 233 13.98 -1.44 -6.85
CA THR A 233 14.54 -1.82 -5.54
C THR A 233 14.00 -0.99 -4.37
N ALA A 234 13.95 0.34 -4.50
CA ALA A 234 13.46 1.22 -3.43
C ALA A 234 11.99 0.96 -3.07
N ILE A 235 11.15 0.64 -4.07
CA ILE A 235 9.74 0.32 -3.88
C ILE A 235 9.59 -1.06 -3.27
N SER A 236 10.35 -2.06 -3.74
CA SER A 236 10.34 -3.41 -3.17
C SER A 236 10.78 -3.40 -1.69
N LEU A 237 11.79 -2.61 -1.34
CA LEU A 237 12.24 -2.46 0.05
C LEU A 237 11.17 -1.82 0.94
N LEU A 238 10.49 -0.78 0.46
CA LEU A 238 9.37 -0.18 1.17
C LEU A 238 8.22 -1.19 1.33
N PHE A 239 7.95 -2.00 0.30
CA PHE A 239 6.92 -3.04 0.35
C PHE A 239 7.24 -4.08 1.41
N ILE A 240 8.49 -4.58 1.44
CA ILE A 240 8.98 -5.52 2.45
C ILE A 240 8.91 -4.90 3.86
N LEU A 241 9.23 -3.61 4.02
CA LEU A 241 9.09 -2.92 5.29
C LEU A 241 7.63 -2.93 5.77
N LEU A 242 6.67 -2.57 4.91
CA LEU A 242 5.25 -2.61 5.25
C LEU A 242 4.77 -4.03 5.58
N MET A 243 5.22 -5.04 4.83
CA MET A 243 4.94 -6.45 5.15
C MET A 243 5.49 -6.85 6.52
N THR A 244 6.69 -6.39 6.86
CA THR A 244 7.31 -6.66 8.16
C THR A 244 6.47 -6.07 9.29
N LEU A 245 5.96 -4.85 9.11
CA LEU A 245 5.04 -4.22 10.05
C LEU A 245 3.73 -5.01 10.20
N ILE A 246 3.17 -5.52 9.10
CA ILE A 246 1.98 -6.39 9.12
C ILE A 246 2.22 -7.64 9.98
N VAL A 247 3.35 -8.32 9.77
CA VAL A 247 3.69 -9.55 10.51
C VAL A 247 3.96 -9.25 11.98
N ALA A 248 4.68 -8.16 12.28
CA ALA A 248 4.99 -7.75 13.66
C ALA A 248 3.71 -7.40 14.42
N CYS A 249 2.82 -6.59 13.84
CA CYS A 249 1.56 -6.18 14.50
C CYS A 249 0.52 -7.29 14.64
N ARG A 250 0.73 -8.47 14.01
CA ARG A 250 -0.09 -9.67 14.25
C ARG A 250 0.26 -10.38 15.57
N GLN A 251 1.47 -10.17 16.09
CA GLN A 251 1.90 -10.82 17.34
C GLN A 251 1.17 -10.20 18.53
N ARG A 252 0.92 -11.01 19.55
CA ARG A 252 0.45 -10.53 20.86
C ARG A 252 1.65 -10.18 21.72
N TYR A 253 1.55 -9.08 22.45
CA TYR A 253 2.55 -8.63 23.41
C TYR A 253 1.90 -8.35 24.77
N ASP A 254 2.73 -8.27 25.80
CA ASP A 254 2.27 -8.12 27.19
C ASP A 254 1.48 -6.82 27.43
N ASP A 255 1.72 -5.78 26.63
CA ASP A 255 1.02 -4.50 26.68
C ASP A 255 -0.29 -4.47 25.88
N ASP A 256 -0.69 -5.57 25.23
CA ASP A 256 -2.04 -5.72 24.65
C ASP A 256 -3.10 -5.93 25.74
N PHE A 257 -2.69 -6.38 26.92
CA PHE A 257 -3.58 -6.51 28.08
C PHE A 257 -3.55 -5.18 28.85
N GLU A 258 -4.69 -4.46 28.90
CA GLU A 258 -4.82 -3.36 29.84
C GLU A 258 -4.63 -3.90 31.26
N LEU A 259 -3.45 -3.66 31.83
CA LEU A 259 -3.18 -3.98 33.22
C LEU A 259 -4.27 -3.31 34.08
N PRO A 260 -4.94 -4.03 34.99
CA PRO A 260 -5.82 -3.43 35.98
C PRO A 260 -5.22 -2.17 36.61
N GLU A 261 -6.05 -1.17 36.91
CA GLU A 261 -5.61 0.13 37.45
C GLU A 261 -4.65 0.01 38.65
N TRP A 262 -4.79 -1.04 39.47
CA TRP A 262 -3.90 -1.32 40.59
C TRP A 262 -2.47 -1.75 40.17
N GLN A 263 -2.30 -2.42 39.02
CA GLN A 263 -0.99 -2.75 38.45
C GLN A 263 -0.34 -1.54 37.79
N LYS A 264 -1.11 -0.69 37.08
CA LYS A 264 -0.59 0.59 36.54
C LYS A 264 -0.04 1.48 37.65
N ARG A 265 -0.75 1.59 38.78
CA ARG A 265 -0.31 2.33 39.97
C ARG A 265 0.96 1.77 40.61
N ARG A 266 1.18 0.45 40.54
CA ARG A 266 2.41 -0.21 41.04
C ARG A 266 3.59 -0.03 40.10
N ALA A 267 3.38 -0.10 38.78
CA ALA A 267 4.43 0.04 37.78
C ALA A 267 4.97 1.49 37.70
N TYR A 268 4.11 2.49 37.95
CA TYR A 268 4.45 3.91 37.99
C TYR A 268 4.64 4.47 39.41
N ALA A 269 4.57 3.64 40.44
CA ALA A 269 4.89 4.09 41.80
C ALA A 269 6.36 4.53 41.84
N PRO A 270 6.66 5.78 42.23
CA PRO A 270 8.04 6.19 42.49
C PRO A 270 8.65 5.22 43.49
N LYS A 271 9.87 4.71 43.24
CA LYS A 271 10.58 3.82 44.17
C LYS A 271 10.68 4.38 45.60
N SER A 272 10.52 5.69 45.77
CA SER A 272 10.48 6.38 47.06
C SER A 272 9.19 6.15 47.88
N SER A 273 8.07 5.73 47.30
CA SER A 273 6.80 5.55 48.04
C SER A 273 6.68 4.18 48.72
N LEU A 274 7.42 3.17 48.25
CA LEU A 274 7.44 1.85 48.88
C LEU A 274 8.36 1.80 50.11
N ALA A 275 9.38 2.67 50.17
CA ALA A 275 10.28 2.79 51.32
C ALA A 275 9.59 3.43 52.54
N SER A 276 8.66 4.38 52.34
CA SER A 276 8.00 5.07 53.46
C SER A 276 6.99 4.18 54.21
N ILE A 277 6.44 3.15 53.54
CA ILE A 277 5.49 2.22 54.17
C ILE A 277 6.21 1.17 55.03
N SER A 278 7.45 0.80 54.69
CA SER A 278 8.26 -0.08 55.55
C SER A 278 8.82 0.62 56.78
N ASP A 279 9.11 1.92 56.69
CA ASP A 279 9.64 2.70 57.83
C ASP A 279 8.54 3.10 58.82
N ALA A 280 7.32 3.39 58.36
CA ALA A 280 6.18 3.67 59.22
C ALA A 280 5.75 2.47 60.09
N ARG A 281 6.02 1.23 59.64
CA ARG A 281 5.74 0.02 60.43
C ARG A 281 6.83 -0.33 61.45
N ARG A 282 8.06 0.20 61.30
CA ARG A 282 9.14 0.00 62.28
C ARG A 282 9.13 1.03 63.41
N GLY A 283 8.57 2.22 63.18
CA GLY A 283 8.49 3.28 64.19
C GLY A 283 7.44 3.09 65.30
N ASN A 284 6.50 2.15 65.15
CA ASN A 284 5.41 1.94 66.12
C ASN A 284 5.57 0.70 67.02
N ALA A 285 6.72 0.02 66.94
CA ALA A 285 7.04 -1.16 67.75
C ALA A 285 7.98 -0.87 68.93
N SER A 286 8.35 0.39 69.18
CA SER A 286 9.27 0.79 70.26
C SER A 286 8.63 1.63 71.38
N LEU A 287 7.30 1.55 71.54
CA LEU A 287 6.60 2.13 72.70
C LEU A 287 5.84 1.03 73.45
N LYS A 288 6.60 0.15 74.11
CA LYS A 288 6.20 -0.61 75.30
C LYS A 288 7.44 -0.91 76.13
#